data_AF-A0A527CZI2-F1
#
_entry.id   AF-A0A527CZI2-F1
#
_cell.length_a   1.000
_cell.length_b   1.000
_cell.length_c   1.000
_cell.angle_alpha   90.00
_cell.angle_beta   90.00
_cell.angle_gamma   90.00
#
_symmetry.space_group_name_H-M   'P 1'
#
loop_
_entity.id
_entity.type
_entity.pdbx_description
1 polymer ?
#
loop_
_entity_poly.entity_id
_entity_poly.type
_entity_poly.pdbx_seq_one_letter_code
_entity_poly.pdbx_strand_id
1 'polypeptide(L)' 'MPVRRKATEAGIFDPSELALLGRVFEQLRRNNQSTEARNALASRIIANYMAGVTDELELVSLSRQPLGR' A
#
# COMPACT_ATOMS: atom_id res chain seq x y z
N MET A 1 26.87 0.06 17.05
CA MET A 1 25.74 -0.41 16.21
C MET A 1 24.49 -0.53 17.06
N PRO A 2 23.76 0.56 17.32
CA PRO A 2 22.63 0.53 18.24
C PRO A 2 21.32 0.30 17.47
N VAL A 3 20.64 -0.75 17.91
CA VAL A 3 19.19 -0.93 17.91
C VAL A 3 18.53 0.35 18.47
N ARG A 4 18.37 1.38 17.63
CA ARG A 4 17.85 2.69 18.05
C ARG A 4 16.49 3.05 17.49
N ARG A 5 15.78 2.13 16.83
CA ARG A 5 14.38 2.35 16.43
C ARG A 5 13.61 1.05 16.12
N LYS A 6 13.87 -0.02 16.89
CA LYS A 6 12.78 -0.96 17.20
C LYS A 6 11.86 -0.23 18.20
N ALA A 7 10.55 -0.37 18.07
CA ALA A 7 9.49 0.28 18.89
C ALA A 7 8.83 1.58 18.37
N THR A 8 8.41 1.59 17.09
CA THR A 8 7.04 2.10 16.79
C THR A 8 6.14 0.89 16.55
N GLU A 9 6.18 -0.11 17.43
CA GLU A 9 5.38 -1.32 17.33
C GLU A 9 3.98 -1.06 17.90
N ALA A 10 3.10 -0.54 17.05
CA ALA A 10 1.63 -0.63 17.03
C ALA A 10 1.04 0.32 15.94
N GLY A 11 1.86 1.29 15.50
CA GLY A 11 1.71 2.12 14.30
C GLY A 11 2.79 1.74 13.28
N ILE A 12 2.54 0.67 12.52
CA ILE A 12 3.43 0.19 11.45
C ILE A 12 3.52 1.21 10.30
N PHE A 13 2.49 2.06 10.19
CA PHE A 13 2.42 3.16 9.25
C PHE A 13 2.13 4.47 9.98
N ASP A 14 2.87 5.52 9.68
CA ASP A 14 2.58 6.90 10.07
C ASP A 14 1.26 7.37 9.42
N PRO A 15 0.57 8.36 10.00
CA PRO A 15 -0.66 8.90 9.43
C PRO A 15 -0.52 9.37 7.97
N SER A 16 0.66 9.89 7.62
CA SER A 16 1.01 10.30 6.25
C SER A 16 1.09 9.11 5.29
N GLU A 17 1.63 7.98 5.76
CA GLU A 17 1.72 6.74 4.99
C GLU A 17 0.33 6.12 4.80
N LEU A 18 -0.49 6.09 5.85
CA LEU A 18 -1.89 5.66 5.74
C LEU A 18 -2.70 6.54 4.78
N ALA A 19 -2.48 7.86 4.81
CA ALA A 19 -3.12 8.79 3.88
C ALA A 19 -2.70 8.52 2.44
N LEU A 20 -1.41 8.24 2.19
CA LEU A 20 -0.91 7.84 0.88
C LEU A 20 -1.58 6.53 0.41
N LEU A 21 -1.50 5.47 1.20
CA LEU A 21 -2.07 4.16 0.86
C LEU A 21 -3.59 4.26 0.61
N GLY A 22 -4.29 5.06 1.40
CA GLY A 22 -5.72 5.33 1.23
C GLY A 22 -6.05 6.04 -0.08
N ARG A 23 -5.28 7.08 -0.45
CA ARG A 23 -5.46 7.79 -1.73
C ARG A 23 -5.23 6.87 -2.93
N VAL A 24 -4.14 6.10 -2.90
CA VAL A 24 -3.82 5.11 -3.95
C VAL A 24 -4.94 4.08 -4.07
N PHE A 25 -5.44 3.57 -2.94
CA PHE A 25 -6.52 2.60 -2.92
C PHE A 25 -7.81 3.17 -3.51
N GLU A 26 -8.26 4.35 -3.09
CA GLU A 26 -9.47 4.98 -3.64
C GLU A 26 -9.34 5.31 -5.13
N GLN A 27 -8.15 5.70 -5.60
CA GLN A 27 -7.91 5.96 -7.01
C GLN A 27 -7.99 4.68 -7.87
N LEU A 28 -7.60 3.53 -7.31
CA LEU A 28 -7.61 2.24 -8.02
C LEU A 28 -8.89 1.44 -7.83
N ARG A 29 -9.64 1.71 -6.75
CA ARG A 29 -10.91 1.06 -6.46
C ARG A 29 -11.94 1.45 -7.51
N ARG A 30 -12.64 0.46 -8.06
CA ARG A 30 -13.80 0.67 -8.94
C ARG A 30 -15.09 0.44 -8.15
N ASN A 31 -16.10 1.26 -8.43
CA ASN A 31 -17.40 1.25 -7.72
C ASN A 31 -18.12 -0.11 -7.70
N ASN A 32 -17.79 -1.03 -8.61
CA ASN A 32 -18.44 -2.34 -8.74
C ASN A 32 -17.51 -3.55 -8.47
N GLN A 33 -16.40 -3.36 -7.73
CA GLN A 33 -15.49 -4.45 -7.39
C GLN A 33 -16.01 -5.33 -6.24
N SER A 34 -15.89 -6.65 -6.42
CA SER A 34 -16.07 -7.64 -5.37
C SER A 34 -15.13 -7.38 -4.18
N THR A 35 -15.53 -7.77 -2.98
CA THR A 35 -14.73 -7.63 -1.76
C THR A 35 -13.36 -8.28 -1.89
N GLU A 36 -13.28 -9.44 -2.56
CA GLU A 36 -12.00 -10.13 -2.81
C GLU A 36 -11.05 -9.31 -3.71
N ALA A 37 -11.59 -8.69 -4.77
CA ALA A 37 -10.81 -7.84 -5.66
C ALA A 37 -10.27 -6.60 -4.93
N ARG A 38 -11.06 -6.04 -3.99
CA ARG A 38 -10.62 -4.95 -3.12
C ARG A 38 -9.53 -5.39 -2.16
N ASN A 39 -9.69 -6.54 -1.51
CA ASN A 39 -8.65 -7.07 -0.61
C ASN A 39 -7.36 -7.38 -1.37
N ALA A 40 -7.45 -7.97 -2.56
CA ALA A 40 -6.29 -8.21 -3.42
C ALA A 40 -5.59 -6.91 -3.83
N LEU A 41 -6.35 -5.86 -4.15
CA LEU A 41 -5.80 -4.54 -4.46
C LEU A 41 -5.07 -3.93 -3.25
N ALA A 42 -5.69 -3.95 -2.07
CA ALA A 42 -5.06 -3.45 -0.85
C ALA A 42 -3.75 -4.17 -0.54
N SER A 43 -3.73 -5.51 -0.64
CA SER A 43 -2.52 -6.31 -0.44
C SER A 43 -1.41 -5.95 -1.43
N ARG A 44 -1.72 -5.64 -2.70
CA ARG A 44 -0.73 -5.21 -3.70
C ARG A 44 -0.11 -3.87 -3.35
N ILE A 45 -0.94 -2.91 -2.97
CA ILE A 45 -0.49 -1.57 -2.60
C ILE A 45 0.45 -1.66 -1.40
N ILE A 46 0.08 -2.44 -0.38
CA ILE A 46 0.91 -2.66 0.81
C ILE A 46 2.21 -3.39 0.45
N ALA A 47 2.17 -4.41 -0.41
CA ALA A 47 3.37 -5.13 -0.85
C ALA A 47 4.35 -4.24 -1.62
N ASN A 48 3.86 -3.42 -2.55
CA ASN A 48 4.67 -2.46 -3.31
C ASN A 48 5.28 -1.40 -2.37
N TYR A 49 4.51 -0.93 -1.39
CA TYR A 49 5.00 0.00 -0.37
C TYR A 49 6.12 -0.62 0.47
N MET A 50 5.92 -1.84 0.95
CA MET A 50 6.93 -2.58 1.71
C MET A 50 8.18 -2.93 0.88
N ALA A 51 8.07 -2.98 -0.46
CA ALA A 51 9.21 -3.11 -1.36
C ALA A 51 10.02 -1.79 -1.50
N GLY A 52 9.60 -0.72 -0.83
CA GLY A 52 10.27 0.58 -0.81
C GLY A 52 9.67 1.63 -1.75
N VAL A 53 8.57 1.30 -2.45
CA VAL A 53 7.90 2.26 -3.33
C VAL A 53 7.06 3.21 -2.49
N THR A 54 7.51 4.46 -2.39
CA THR A 54 6.86 5.51 -1.60
C THR A 54 6.23 6.60 -2.46
N ASP A 55 6.53 6.62 -3.76
CA ASP A 55 5.91 7.56 -4.71
C ASP A 55 4.48 7.14 -5.03
N GLU A 56 3.56 8.09 -4.94
CA GLU A 56 2.12 7.86 -5.15
C GLU A 56 1.82 7.38 -6.58
N LEU A 57 2.41 8.01 -7.59
CA LEU A 57 2.16 7.67 -8.99
C LEU A 57 2.75 6.31 -9.35
N GLU A 58 3.92 6.00 -8.79
CA GLU A 58 4.58 4.70 -8.96
C GLU A 58 3.77 3.59 -8.30
N LEU A 59 3.31 3.79 -7.06
CA LEU A 59 2.41 2.86 -6.35
C LEU A 59 1.14 2.57 -7.16
N VAL A 60 0.52 3.61 -7.73
CA VAL A 60 -0.69 3.49 -8.55
C VAL A 60 -0.39 2.72 -9.84
N SER A 61 0.77 2.95 -10.46
CA SER A 61 1.19 2.25 -11.67
C SER A 61 1.45 0.77 -11.41
N LEU A 62 2.21 0.44 -10.38
CA LEU A 62 2.57 -0.93 -10.02
C LEU A 62 1.38 -1.73 -9.50
N SER A 63 0.51 -1.11 -8.71
CA SER A 63 -0.65 -1.79 -8.11
C SER A 63 -1.80 -2.01 -9.10
N ARG A 64 -1.77 -1.35 -10.26
CA ARG A 64 -2.69 -1.65 -11.39
C ARG A 64 -2.43 -3.01 -11.99
N GLN A 65 -1.20 -3.51 -11.95
CA GLN A 65 -0.84 -4.79 -12.51
C GLN A 65 -1.04 -5.91 -11.46
N PRO A 66 -1.54 -7.08 -11.85
CA PRO A 66 -1.54 -8.23 -10.95
C PRO A 66 -0.10 -8.62 -10.56
N LEU A 67 0.10 -8.93 -9.29
CA LEU A 67 1.33 -9.58 -8.80
C LEU A 67 1.39 -10.98 -9.44
N GLY A 68 2.09 -11.10 -10.56
CA GLY A 68 2.31 -12.36 -11.24
C GLY A 68 1.80 -12.37 -12.69
N ARG A 69 2.75 -12.49 -13.60
CA ARG A 69 2.70 -13.54 -14.62
C ARG A 69 3.82 -14.51 -14.32
#